data_AF-A0ABD4LMT3-F1
#
_entry.id   AF-A0ABD4LMT3-F1
#
_cell.length_a   1.000
_cell.length_b   1.000
_cell.length_c   1.000
_cell.angle_alpha   90.00
_cell.angle_beta   90.00
_cell.angle_gamma   90.00
#
_symmetry.space_group_name_H-M   'P 1'
#
loop_
_entity.id
_entity.type
_entity.pdbx_description
1 polymer ?
#
loop_
_entity_poly.entity_id
_entity_poly.type
_entity_poly.pdbx_seq_one_letter_code
_entity_poly.pdbx_strand_id
1 'polypeptide(L)'
;MANKKRPVMFIPSNFTVAEKVRVSLKDCNIRMHDGIEMLYANMYKDHFEGDVYYEGWDIYTEDNPIVFLDKIESVILQEERLV
;
A
#
# COMPACT_ATOMS: atom_id res chain seq x y z
N MET A 1 22.18 14.13 -13.44
CA MET A 1 21.13 13.10 -13.34
C MET A 1 19.93 13.73 -12.66
N ALA A 2 18.80 13.84 -13.35
CA ALA A 2 17.59 14.37 -12.72
C ALA A 2 17.21 13.40 -11.59
N ASN A 3 17.23 13.89 -10.35
CA ASN A 3 16.77 13.15 -9.19
C ASN A 3 15.26 12.96 -9.37
N LYS A 4 14.84 11.94 -10.14
CA LYS A 4 13.42 11.62 -10.33
C LYS A 4 12.90 11.19 -8.96
N LYS A 5 12.18 12.09 -8.28
CA LYS A 5 11.42 11.75 -7.07
C LYS A 5 10.57 10.52 -7.40
N ARG A 6 10.60 9.52 -6.52
CA ARG A 6 9.75 8.33 -6.65
C ARG A 6 8.28 8.77 -6.59
N PRO A 7 7.37 8.07 -7.28
CA PRO A 7 5.95 8.37 -7.17
C PRO A 7 5.48 8.05 -5.75
N VAL A 8 4.65 8.94 -5.20
CA VAL A 8 4.18 8.88 -3.82
C VAL A 8 2.74 8.36 -3.80
N MET A 9 2.46 7.36 -2.98
CA MET A 9 1.12 6.85 -2.72
C MET A 9 0.77 7.08 -1.26
N PHE A 10 -0.48 7.46 -0.99
CA PHE A 10 -1.02 7.52 0.35
C PHE A 10 -2.13 6.49 0.51
N ILE A 11 -2.12 5.78 1.64
CA ILE A 11 -3.10 4.77 2.04
C ILE A 11 -3.62 5.15 3.43
N PRO A 12 -4.92 5.43 3.59
CA PRO A 12 -5.48 5.74 4.90
C PRO A 12 -5.58 4.49 5.77
N SER A 13 -5.65 4.64 7.09
CA SER A 13 -5.76 3.53 8.06
C SER A 13 -7.05 2.69 7.92
N ASN A 14 -8.10 3.30 7.35
CA ASN A 14 -9.41 2.70 7.12
C ASN A 14 -9.57 2.11 5.71
N PHE A 15 -8.46 1.84 5.01
CA PHE A 15 -8.52 1.22 3.70
C PHE A 15 -9.23 -0.15 3.74
N THR A 16 -9.80 -0.52 2.59
CA THR A 16 -10.54 -1.76 2.41
C THR A 16 -9.84 -2.64 1.38
N VAL A 17 -9.98 -3.95 1.55
CA VAL A 17 -9.35 -4.97 0.72
C VAL A 17 -10.45 -5.91 0.26
N ALA A 18 -10.69 -5.98 -1.05
CA ALA A 18 -11.66 -6.89 -1.64
C ALA A 18 -11.18 -8.34 -1.59
N GLU A 19 -12.12 -9.29 -1.68
CA GLU A 19 -11.81 -10.71 -1.81
C GLU A 19 -11.00 -10.99 -3.09
N LYS A 20 -10.14 -12.02 -3.06
CA LYS A 20 -9.29 -12.44 -4.19
C LYS A 20 -8.33 -11.38 -4.73
N VAL A 21 -8.03 -10.35 -3.94
CA VAL A 21 -7.02 -9.37 -4.34
C VAL A 21 -5.63 -9.99 -4.31
N ARG A 22 -4.77 -9.60 -5.24
CA ARG A 22 -3.33 -9.87 -5.17
C ARG A 22 -2.58 -8.57 -5.15
N VAL A 23 -1.92 -8.28 -4.03
CA VAL A 23 -1.08 -7.10 -3.89
C VAL A 23 0.38 -7.50 -3.98
N SER A 24 1.11 -6.92 -4.92
CA SER A 24 2.56 -7.09 -5.03
C SER A 24 3.24 -5.73 -4.92
N LEU A 25 4.09 -5.60 -3.90
CA LEU A 25 4.88 -4.41 -3.62
C LEU A 25 6.35 -4.74 -3.89
N LYS A 26 6.94 -4.18 -4.95
CA LYS A 26 8.33 -4.39 -5.32
C LYS A 26 9.13 -3.09 -5.22
N ASP A 27 10.27 -3.13 -4.55
CA ASP A 27 11.14 -1.96 -4.36
C ASP A 27 10.42 -0.73 -3.78
N CYS A 28 9.30 -0.93 -3.08
CA CYS A 28 8.51 0.13 -2.46
C CYS A 28 9.09 0.50 -1.09
N ASN A 29 9.08 1.79 -0.76
CA ASN A 29 9.38 2.26 0.60
C ASN A 29 8.06 2.52 1.33
N ILE A 30 7.76 1.75 2.37
CA ILE A 30 6.56 1.96 3.18
C ILE A 30 6.94 2.74 4.43
N ARG A 31 6.28 3.87 4.66
CA ARG A 31 6.54 4.77 5.78
C ARG A 31 5.24 5.21 6.44
N MET A 32 5.31 5.48 7.73
CA MET A 32 4.20 6.12 8.41
C MET A 32 4.10 7.57 7.92
N HIS A 33 2.89 8.08 7.73
CA HIS A 33 2.69 9.44 7.27
C HIS A 33 3.17 10.47 8.31
N ASP A 34 3.86 11.50 7.83
CA ASP A 34 3.95 12.83 8.43
C ASP A 34 2.94 13.66 7.61
N GLY A 35 1.99 14.33 8.26
CA GLY A 35 0.85 14.99 7.60
C GLY A 35 1.19 15.94 6.43
N ILE A 36 2.44 16.39 6.30
CA ILE A 36 2.89 17.23 5.17
C ILE A 36 3.12 16.40 3.90
N GLU A 37 3.58 15.15 4.01
CA GLU A 37 3.95 14.32 2.85
C GLU A 37 2.73 13.84 2.06
N MET A 38 1.56 13.77 2.70
CA MET A 38 0.27 13.48 2.04
C MET A 38 -0.09 14.47 0.93
N LEU A 39 0.28 15.75 1.08
CA LEU A 39 -0.02 16.78 0.08
C LEU A 39 0.75 16.57 -1.23
N TYR A 40 1.80 15.74 -1.20
CA TYR A 40 2.61 15.39 -2.35
C TYR A 40 2.25 14.01 -2.93
N ALA A 41 1.22 13.35 -2.42
CA ALA A 41 0.80 12.05 -2.92
C ALA A 41 0.30 12.15 -4.36
N ASN A 42 0.88 11.34 -5.24
CA ASN A 42 0.42 11.15 -6.61
C ASN A 42 -0.85 10.28 -6.67
N MET A 43 -1.05 9.42 -5.67
CA MET A 43 -2.16 8.48 -5.60
C MET A 43 -2.71 8.41 -4.18
N TYR A 44 -4.02 8.46 -4.06
CA TYR A 44 -4.75 8.09 -2.85
C TYR A 44 -5.38 6.70 -3.08
N LYS A 45 -5.04 5.73 -2.24
CA LYS A 45 -5.47 4.33 -2.39
C LYS A 45 -6.13 3.84 -1.11
N ASP A 46 -7.45 3.85 -1.11
CA ASP A 46 -8.31 3.44 0.01
C ASP A 46 -9.04 2.12 -0.22
N HIS A 47 -9.00 1.58 -1.44
CA HIS A 47 -9.59 0.29 -1.79
C HIS A 47 -8.67 -0.54 -2.68
N PHE A 48 -8.39 -1.78 -2.28
CA PHE A 48 -7.60 -2.75 -3.04
C PHE A 48 -8.51 -3.83 -3.65
N GLU A 49 -8.51 -3.95 -4.98
CA GLU A 49 -9.28 -4.93 -5.74
C GLU A 49 -8.49 -5.44 -6.94
N GLY A 50 -8.72 -6.69 -7.35
CA GLY A 50 -8.06 -7.34 -8.48
C GLY A 50 -6.57 -7.61 -8.29
N ASP A 51 -5.82 -7.68 -9.39
CA ASP A 51 -4.37 -7.86 -9.38
C ASP A 51 -3.69 -6.49 -9.42
N VAL A 52 -3.14 -6.05 -8.28
CA VAL A 52 -2.46 -4.74 -8.15
C VAL A 52 -0.97 -4.92 -7.93
N TYR A 53 -0.20 -4.30 -8.83
CA TYR A 53 1.26 -4.33 -8.84
C TYR A 53 1.82 -2.92 -8.69
N TYR A 54 2.61 -2.69 -7.64
CA TYR A 54 3.29 -1.43 -7.39
C TYR A 54 4.80 -1.65 -7.33
N GLU A 55 5.53 -0.95 -8.21
CA GLU A 55 6.99 -1.01 -8.27
C GLU A 55 7.62 0.37 -8.06
N GLY A 56 8.55 0.47 -7.10
CA GLY A 56 9.36 1.66 -6.88
C GLY A 56 8.64 2.86 -6.27
N TRP A 57 7.50 2.65 -5.60
CA TRP A 57 6.69 3.69 -4.96
C TRP A 57 7.18 4.03 -3.54
N ASP A 58 7.05 5.29 -3.15
CA ASP A 58 7.06 5.69 -1.74
C ASP A 58 5.61 5.66 -1.23
N ILE A 59 5.30 4.70 -0.36
CA ILE A 59 3.97 4.45 0.19
C ILE A 59 3.90 5.02 1.60
N TYR A 60 3.01 5.98 1.81
CA TYR A 60 2.70 6.55 3.10
C TYR A 60 1.39 5.97 3.61
N THR A 61 1.42 5.47 4.84
CA THR A 61 0.24 4.93 5.51
C THR A 61 0.03 5.60 6.86
N GLU A 62 -1.23 5.76 7.26
CA GLU A 62 -1.57 6.17 8.63
C GLU A 62 -1.34 5.05 9.65
N ASP A 63 -1.41 3.79 9.19
CA ASP A 63 -1.07 2.66 10.02
C ASP A 63 0.45 2.57 10.22
N ASN A 64 0.86 1.85 11.27
CA ASN A 64 2.23 1.37 11.33
C ASN A 64 2.50 0.50 10.08
N PRO A 65 3.65 0.64 9.38
CA PRO A 65 3.98 -0.17 8.21
C PRO A 65 3.80 -1.67 8.40
N ILE A 66 4.09 -2.20 9.61
CA ILE A 66 3.88 -3.60 9.96
C ILE A 66 2.38 -3.94 9.96
N VAL A 67 1.55 -3.13 10.62
CA VAL A 67 0.09 -3.31 10.66
C VAL A 67 -0.53 -3.22 9.27
N PHE A 68 -0.04 -2.31 8.44
CA PHE A 68 -0.46 -2.20 7.05
C PHE A 68 -0.17 -3.48 6.26
N LEU A 69 1.05 -4.01 6.36
CA LEU A 69 1.43 -5.26 5.69
C LEU A 69 0.62 -6.44 6.23
N ASP A 70 0.47 -6.56 7.54
CA ASP A 70 -0.34 -7.60 8.19
C ASP A 70 -1.81 -7.55 7.72
N LYS A 71 -2.39 -6.35 7.56
CA LYS A 71 -3.77 -6.20 7.03
C LYS A 71 -3.89 -6.70 5.60
N ILE A 72 -2.89 -6.43 4.75
CA ILE A 72 -2.86 -6.93 3.37
C ILE A 72 -2.65 -8.46 3.35
N GLU A 73 -1.68 -8.97 4.12
CA GLU A 73 -1.36 -10.39 4.18
C GLU A 73 -2.47 -11.23 4.81
N SER A 74 -3.14 -10.75 5.85
CA SER A 74 -4.24 -11.45 6.52
C SER A 74 -5.38 -11.78 5.55
N VAL A 75 -5.68 -10.86 4.63
CA VAL A 75 -6.72 -11.08 3.60
C VAL A 75 -6.25 -12.09 2.55
N ILE A 76 -4.97 -12.08 2.20
CA ILE A 76 -4.37 -13.04 1.26
C ILE A 76 -4.32 -14.47 1.87
N LEU A 77 -3.92 -14.60 3.13
CA LEU A 77 -3.73 -15.88 3.82
C LEU A 77 -5.06 -16.57 4.20
N GLN A 78 -6.15 -15.83 4.37
CA GLN A 78 -7.46 -16.42 4.60
C GLN A 78 -7.93 -17.30 3.42
N GLU A 79 -7.48 -17.02 2.20
CA GLU A 79 -7.83 -17.84 1.03
C GLU A 79 -7.00 -19.11 0.90
N GLU A 80 -5.71 -19.10 1.26
CA GLU A 80 -4.87 -20.32 1.19
C GLU A 80 -5.33 -21.42 2.15
N ARG A 81 -6.06 -21.05 3.22
CA ARG A 81 -6.54 -21.98 4.24
C ARG A 81 -7.90 -22.63 3.93
N LEU A 82 -8.59 -22.17 2.88
CA LEU A 82 -9.91 -22.64 2.47
C LEU A 82 -9.88 -23.60 1.26
N VAL A 83 -8.68 -23.98 0.79
CA VAL A 83 -8.45 -24.92 -0.33
C VAL A 83 -7.91 -26.26 0.17
#